data_AF-A0AAN6FZB6-F1
#
_entry.id   AF-A0AAN6FZB6-F1
#
_cell.length_a   1.000
_cell.length_b   1.000
_cell.length_c   1.000
_cell.angle_alpha   90.00
_cell.angle_beta   90.00
_cell.angle_gamma   90.00
#
_symmetry.space_group_name_H-M   'P 1'
#
loop_
_entity.id
_entity.type
_entity.pdbx_description
1 polymer ?
#
loop_
_entity_poly.entity_id
_entity_poly.type
_entity_poly.pdbx_seq_one_letter_code
_entity_poly.pdbx_strand_id
1 'polypeptide(L)'
;MDGIRNVPEAYGVVGSIQPWLVSTRHVLQVTAEEVPDIDPDIEETRRRTCRLLSHLWHTQGRSCTDARDRIYGLLQITLDVRDRLLPVSYTEPEAQTFTKATRAIIREHGHLDVFFICHGQSCEHRPSWSPDFDARLDRTVNLWTLAPLTVEKRTNLRYHATADSLISLGMPNDRSHLILSGYQLGTIDAMSGLGWDGAIQLALQLVLSKALVNSPHGQSETFWRTIIANRRPDSTSVDPAATAESSGFDLWWQGVNELVNPQQVNHAGNEFERWWRAVCTLTTAADKIKEASEYNRAFSQHGAGRVLFTTDSGFVGLSRTTINFGDQVCLLAGGQTPFVLRSLHDKHQLVSEAYVHGIMDGKYWADLEESKTERLTFVLV
;
A
#
# COMPACT_ATOMS: atom_id res chain seq x y z
N MET A 1 -40.21 -13.72 -35.24
CA MET A 1 -38.89 -14.35 -35.45
C MET A 1 -37.85 -13.26 -35.26
N ASP A 2 -37.85 -12.60 -34.10
CA ASP A 2 -37.26 -13.03 -32.80
C ASP A 2 -35.77 -12.65 -32.80
N GLY A 3 -35.19 -11.94 -31.84
CA GLY A 3 -35.62 -11.44 -30.54
C GLY A 3 -34.53 -10.54 -29.96
N ILE A 4 -34.92 -9.76 -28.95
CA ILE A 4 -34.18 -8.75 -28.20
C ILE A 4 -33.05 -9.36 -27.36
N ARG A 5 -31.91 -8.65 -27.20
CA ARG A 5 -31.25 -8.46 -25.89
C ARG A 5 -30.36 -7.20 -25.84
N ASN A 6 -30.81 -6.27 -25.01
CA ASN A 6 -30.17 -5.02 -24.59
C ASN A 6 -28.87 -5.24 -23.80
N VAL A 7 -27.89 -4.35 -23.98
CA VAL A 7 -26.85 -4.04 -22.99
C VAL A 7 -26.86 -2.51 -22.81
N PRO A 8 -26.95 -1.93 -21.59
CA PRO A 8 -27.11 -0.49 -21.43
C PRO A 8 -25.81 0.28 -21.72
N GLU A 9 -25.93 1.35 -22.49
CA GLU A 9 -24.91 2.39 -22.68
C GLU A 9 -24.67 3.13 -21.35
N ALA A 10 -23.44 3.07 -20.84
CA ALA A 10 -22.95 3.96 -19.79
C ALA A 10 -21.45 4.25 -20.00
N TYR A 11 -21.14 5.03 -21.03
CA TYR A 11 -19.85 5.70 -21.17
C TYR A 11 -20.08 7.20 -21.37
N GLY A 12 -20.25 7.90 -20.25
CA GLY A 12 -20.29 9.35 -20.19
C GLY A 12 -18.87 9.93 -20.24
N VAL A 13 -18.50 10.43 -21.43
CA VAL A 13 -17.61 11.56 -21.73
C VAL A 13 -16.52 11.90 -20.69
N VAL A 14 -15.28 11.60 -21.07
CA VAL A 14 -14.03 12.06 -20.44
C VAL A 14 -13.96 13.59 -20.47
N GLY A 15 -14.15 14.21 -19.30
CA GLY A 15 -13.82 15.60 -19.06
C GLY A 15 -12.30 15.80 -19.03
N SER A 16 -11.83 16.84 -19.71
CA SER A 16 -10.44 17.22 -19.90
C SER A 16 -9.60 17.33 -18.63
N ILE A 17 -8.34 16.89 -18.76
CA ILE A 17 -7.24 17.03 -17.80
C ILE A 17 -7.12 18.51 -17.36
N GLN A 18 -7.19 18.76 -16.05
CA GLN A 18 -7.09 20.12 -15.50
C GLN A 18 -5.61 20.59 -15.39
N PRO A 19 -5.23 21.78 -15.89
CA PRO A 19 -3.83 22.21 -16.05
C PRO A 19 -3.01 22.58 -14.80
N TRP A 20 -3.56 22.51 -13.59
CA TRP A 20 -2.93 23.08 -12.38
C TRP A 20 -2.06 22.09 -11.57
N LEU A 21 -1.97 20.83 -11.99
CA LEU A 21 -1.01 19.82 -11.47
C LEU A 21 0.48 20.13 -11.80
N VAL A 22 0.75 21.24 -12.50
CA VAL A 22 2.09 21.66 -12.96
C VAL A 22 2.69 22.80 -12.13
N SER A 23 1.96 23.41 -11.18
CA SER A 23 2.46 24.58 -10.44
C SER A 23 2.76 24.29 -8.97
N THR A 24 3.97 23.80 -8.71
CA THR A 24 4.74 24.11 -7.48
C THR A 24 6.22 23.81 -7.71
N ARG A 25 6.81 24.50 -8.70
CA ARG A 25 8.25 24.80 -8.65
C ARG A 25 8.41 25.94 -7.66
N HIS A 26 8.73 25.63 -6.40
CA HIS A 26 9.50 26.55 -5.57
C HIS A 26 10.81 25.86 -5.22
N VAL A 27 11.87 26.47 -5.73
CA VAL A 27 13.27 26.11 -5.58
C VAL A 27 13.62 26.25 -4.11
N LEU A 28 13.99 25.16 -3.45
CA LEU A 28 14.83 25.22 -2.25
C LEU A 28 16.25 24.87 -2.70
N GLN A 29 17.07 25.91 -2.88
CA GLN A 29 18.52 25.77 -2.86
C GLN A 29 18.89 25.36 -1.43
N VAL A 30 19.20 24.09 -1.23
CA VAL A 30 19.88 23.66 0.01
C VAL A 30 21.36 23.90 -0.24
N THR A 31 21.88 24.93 0.40
CA THR A 31 23.31 25.20 0.52
C THR A 31 23.94 24.05 1.32
N ALA A 32 25.00 23.48 0.76
CA ALA A 32 25.78 22.44 1.41
C ALA A 32 26.56 23.06 2.58
N GLU A 33 26.15 22.80 3.81
CA GLU A 33 27.01 22.85 4.99
C GLU A 33 26.32 22.16 6.18
N GLU A 34 27.12 21.38 6.91
CA GLU A 34 26.80 20.57 8.09
C GLU A 34 26.07 19.24 7.83
N VAL A 35 26.85 18.24 7.39
CA VAL A 35 26.50 16.82 7.53
C VAL A 35 26.70 16.45 9.01
N PRO A 36 25.64 16.17 9.79
CA PRO A 36 25.79 15.70 11.16
C PRO A 36 26.45 14.32 11.15
N ASP A 37 27.20 14.01 12.21
CA ASP A 37 27.83 12.71 12.42
C ASP A 37 26.89 11.54 12.10
N ILE A 38 27.44 10.53 11.41
CA ILE A 38 26.71 9.39 10.87
C ILE A 38 26.01 8.63 12.00
N ASP A 39 24.68 8.73 12.02
CA ASP A 39 23.79 8.00 12.92
C ASP A 39 23.98 6.47 12.73
N PRO A 40 24.24 5.69 13.81
CA PRO A 40 24.31 4.22 13.73
C PRO A 40 23.06 3.56 13.12
N ASP A 41 21.89 4.22 13.14
CA ASP A 41 20.67 3.74 12.45
C ASP A 41 20.82 3.67 10.93
N ILE A 42 21.75 4.44 10.33
CA ILE A 42 21.98 4.44 8.88
C ILE A 42 22.58 3.11 8.41
N GLU A 43 23.39 2.42 9.22
CA GLU A 43 24.04 1.16 8.83
C GLU A 43 23.05 -0.03 8.91
N GLU A 44 22.12 0.00 9.86
CA GLU A 44 20.99 -0.93 9.93
C GLU A 44 19.97 -0.66 8.83
N THR A 45 19.67 0.60 8.57
CA THR A 45 18.85 1.06 7.45
C THR A 45 19.45 0.69 6.08
N ARG A 46 20.78 0.76 5.94
CA ARG A 46 21.53 0.34 4.74
C ARG A 46 21.47 -1.17 4.51
N ARG A 47 21.43 -1.98 5.58
CA ARG A 47 21.22 -3.44 5.47
C ARG A 47 19.78 -3.78 5.07
N ARG A 48 18.81 -2.94 5.44
CA ARG A 48 17.39 -3.15 5.14
C ARG A 48 16.93 -2.51 3.81
N THR A 49 17.78 -1.76 3.11
CA THR A 49 17.40 -1.08 1.85
C THR A 49 17.97 -1.81 0.62
N CYS A 50 17.09 -2.52 -0.10
CA CYS A 50 17.45 -3.08 -1.41
C CYS A 50 17.63 -1.96 -2.46
N ARG A 51 18.86 -1.81 -2.96
CA ARG A 51 19.22 -0.76 -3.93
C ARG A 51 18.58 -1.05 -5.27
N LEU A 52 18.60 -2.31 -5.70
CA LEU A 52 17.94 -2.71 -6.95
C LEU A 52 16.45 -2.36 -6.92
N LEU A 53 15.74 -2.72 -5.85
CA LEU A 53 14.32 -2.42 -5.70
C LEU A 53 14.05 -0.91 -5.70
N SER A 54 14.89 -0.12 -5.00
CA SER A 54 14.78 1.34 -4.99
C SER A 54 14.94 1.94 -6.39
N HIS A 55 15.93 1.50 -7.18
CA HIS A 55 16.12 2.00 -8.54
C HIS A 55 15.01 1.55 -9.49
N LEU A 56 14.52 0.31 -9.37
CA LEU A 56 13.39 -0.20 -10.14
C LEU A 56 12.13 0.63 -9.89
N TRP A 57 11.88 1.00 -8.63
CA TRP A 57 10.79 1.91 -8.27
C TRP A 57 10.92 3.29 -8.93
N HIS A 58 12.10 3.93 -8.84
CA HIS A 58 12.31 5.26 -9.41
C HIS A 58 12.34 5.30 -10.94
N THR A 59 12.58 4.14 -11.57
CA THR A 59 12.59 3.99 -13.03
C THR A 59 11.31 3.35 -13.57
N GLN A 60 10.31 3.10 -12.70
CA GLN A 60 9.02 2.58 -13.11
C GLN A 60 8.37 3.52 -14.15
N GLY A 61 7.81 2.93 -15.23
CA GLY A 61 7.25 3.70 -16.34
C GLY A 61 8.25 4.31 -17.34
N ARG A 62 9.57 4.14 -17.14
CA ARG A 62 10.56 4.35 -18.22
C ARG A 62 10.41 3.28 -19.30
N SER A 63 11.20 3.28 -20.37
CA SER A 63 11.13 2.22 -21.38
C SER A 63 12.53 1.68 -21.64
N CYS A 64 12.62 0.37 -21.83
CA CYS A 64 13.82 -0.33 -22.26
C CYS A 64 13.54 -0.96 -23.64
N THR A 65 14.57 -1.05 -24.48
CA THR A 65 14.45 -1.78 -25.76
C THR A 65 14.27 -3.27 -25.53
N ASP A 66 14.97 -3.80 -24.53
CA ASP A 66 14.79 -5.16 -24.00
C ASP A 66 14.29 -5.05 -22.56
N ALA A 67 13.17 -5.71 -22.22
CA ALA A 67 12.58 -5.62 -20.89
C ALA A 67 13.53 -6.11 -19.78
N ARG A 68 14.50 -6.99 -20.09
CA ARG A 68 15.48 -7.51 -19.13
C ARG A 68 16.50 -6.46 -18.69
N ASP A 69 16.70 -5.41 -19.48
CA ASP A 69 17.60 -4.31 -19.13
C ASP A 69 17.08 -3.47 -17.96
N ARG A 70 15.81 -3.63 -17.59
CA ARG A 70 15.27 -3.14 -16.31
C ARG A 70 16.07 -3.62 -15.11
N ILE A 71 16.57 -4.85 -15.17
CA ILE A 71 17.40 -5.43 -14.13
C ILE A 71 18.86 -5.33 -14.54
N TYR A 72 19.22 -5.87 -15.71
CA TYR A 72 20.60 -6.00 -16.15
C TYR A 72 21.31 -4.66 -16.32
N GLY A 73 20.61 -3.63 -16.79
CA GLY A 73 21.15 -2.27 -16.90
C GLY A 73 21.45 -1.61 -15.56
N LEU A 74 20.82 -2.07 -14.47
CA LEU A 74 21.03 -1.54 -13.12
C LEU A 74 22.09 -2.32 -12.32
N LEU A 75 22.50 -3.53 -12.75
CA LEU A 75 23.38 -4.41 -11.95
C LEU A 75 24.73 -3.78 -11.58
N GLN A 76 25.26 -2.88 -12.43
CA GLN A 76 26.54 -2.23 -12.14
C GLN A 76 26.46 -1.14 -11.06
N ILE A 77 25.26 -0.60 -10.82
CA ILE A 77 24.99 0.37 -9.76
C ILE A 77 24.28 -0.25 -8.55
N THR A 78 23.84 -1.52 -8.68
CA THR A 78 23.12 -2.28 -7.64
C THR A 78 23.90 -3.54 -7.30
N LEU A 79 25.02 -3.33 -6.60
CA LEU A 79 25.96 -4.39 -6.22
C LEU A 79 25.38 -5.36 -5.17
N ASP A 80 24.28 -5.01 -4.52
CA ASP A 80 23.64 -5.79 -3.46
C ASP A 80 23.15 -7.16 -3.94
N VAL A 81 22.66 -7.29 -5.18
CA VAL A 81 22.16 -8.56 -5.72
C VAL A 81 22.93 -9.06 -6.95
N ARG A 82 24.00 -8.34 -7.32
CA ARG A 82 24.76 -8.56 -8.57
C ARG A 82 25.26 -9.98 -8.71
N ASP A 83 25.94 -10.51 -7.70
CA ASP A 83 26.59 -11.83 -7.79
C ASP A 83 25.61 -12.98 -7.96
N ARG A 84 24.36 -12.79 -7.52
CA ARG A 84 23.28 -13.77 -7.70
C ARG A 84 22.65 -13.74 -9.09
N LEU A 85 22.84 -12.64 -9.82
CA LEU A 85 22.24 -12.41 -11.15
C LEU A 85 23.27 -12.50 -12.28
N LEU A 86 24.54 -12.79 -11.95
CA LEU A 86 25.59 -13.08 -12.92
C LEU A 86 25.75 -14.61 -13.15
N PRO A 87 26.16 -15.04 -14.36
CA PRO A 87 26.31 -14.22 -15.56
C PRO A 87 24.95 -13.81 -16.16
N VAL A 88 24.91 -12.62 -16.76
CA VAL A 88 23.71 -12.13 -17.45
C VAL A 88 23.40 -13.03 -18.66
N SER A 89 22.13 -13.42 -18.82
CA SER A 89 21.66 -14.17 -19.98
C SER A 89 20.47 -13.49 -20.64
N TYR A 90 20.60 -13.24 -21.95
CA TYR A 90 19.53 -12.76 -22.84
C TYR A 90 18.91 -13.90 -23.68
N THR A 91 19.25 -15.16 -23.40
CA THR A 91 18.57 -16.31 -24.01
C THR A 91 17.37 -16.77 -23.20
N GLU A 92 17.28 -16.35 -21.92
CA GLU A 92 16.18 -16.71 -21.03
C GLU A 92 14.94 -15.83 -21.27
N PRO A 93 13.73 -16.40 -21.15
CA PRO A 93 12.49 -15.62 -21.21
C PRO A 93 12.45 -14.54 -20.13
N GLU A 94 11.88 -13.38 -20.45
CA GLU A 94 11.79 -12.21 -19.58
C GLU A 94 11.21 -12.54 -18.20
N ALA A 95 10.12 -13.30 -18.18
CA ALA A 95 9.46 -13.74 -16.95
C ALA A 95 10.41 -14.55 -16.03
N GLN A 96 11.32 -15.35 -16.59
CA GLN A 96 12.29 -16.09 -15.79
C GLN A 96 13.36 -15.15 -15.20
N THR A 97 13.83 -14.18 -15.98
CA THR A 97 14.77 -13.16 -15.51
C THR A 97 14.18 -12.36 -14.35
N PHE A 98 12.92 -11.95 -14.46
CA PHE A 98 12.21 -11.20 -13.42
C PHE A 98 12.03 -12.04 -12.15
N THR A 99 11.63 -13.30 -12.33
CA THR A 99 11.45 -14.25 -11.21
C THR A 99 12.76 -14.52 -10.48
N LYS A 100 13.88 -14.65 -11.21
CA LYS A 100 15.22 -14.79 -10.64
C LYS A 100 15.64 -13.55 -9.86
N ALA A 101 15.42 -12.35 -10.41
CA ALA A 101 15.73 -11.10 -9.72
C ALA A 101 14.95 -10.95 -8.41
N THR A 102 13.65 -11.22 -8.44
CA THR A 102 12.82 -11.21 -7.23
C THR A 102 13.31 -12.19 -6.18
N ARG A 103 13.64 -13.43 -6.59
CA ARG A 103 14.21 -14.44 -5.70
C ARG A 103 15.54 -14.00 -5.10
N ALA A 104 16.40 -13.33 -5.88
CA ALA A 104 17.67 -12.80 -5.41
C ALA A 104 17.45 -11.67 -4.38
N ILE A 105 16.52 -10.76 -4.63
CA ILE A 105 16.15 -9.67 -3.70
C ILE A 105 15.68 -10.24 -2.36
N ILE A 106 14.73 -11.20 -2.39
CA ILE A 106 14.17 -11.81 -1.17
C ILE A 106 15.27 -12.55 -0.38
N ARG A 107 16.12 -13.32 -1.07
CA ARG A 107 17.17 -14.12 -0.42
C ARG A 107 18.28 -13.27 0.20
N GLU A 108 18.64 -12.18 -0.45
CA GLU A 108 19.74 -11.35 0.01
C GLU A 108 19.32 -10.45 1.18
N HIS A 109 18.13 -9.86 1.10
CA HIS A 109 17.69 -8.86 2.06
C HIS A 109 16.78 -9.42 3.16
N GLY A 110 16.27 -10.65 3.00
CA GLY A 110 15.47 -11.33 4.04
C GLY A 110 14.08 -10.73 4.28
N HIS A 111 13.61 -9.85 3.40
CA HIS A 111 12.32 -9.17 3.51
C HIS A 111 11.48 -9.24 2.23
N LEU A 112 10.17 -9.10 2.36
CA LEU A 112 9.20 -9.25 1.26
C LEU A 112 8.86 -7.95 0.52
N ASP A 113 9.66 -6.88 0.69
CA ASP A 113 9.34 -5.55 0.13
C ASP A 113 9.16 -5.50 -1.39
N VAL A 114 9.76 -6.45 -2.12
CA VAL A 114 9.56 -6.58 -3.58
C VAL A 114 8.10 -6.89 -3.96
N PHE A 115 7.29 -7.40 -3.03
CA PHE A 115 5.86 -7.66 -3.26
C PHE A 115 5.04 -6.37 -3.47
N PHE A 116 5.52 -5.21 -3.03
CA PHE A 116 4.78 -3.94 -3.19
C PHE A 116 4.66 -3.48 -4.64
N ILE A 117 5.55 -3.95 -5.51
CA ILE A 117 5.49 -3.67 -6.95
C ILE A 117 4.84 -4.83 -7.73
N CYS A 118 4.37 -5.87 -7.04
CA CYS A 118 3.59 -6.93 -7.65
C CYS A 118 2.13 -6.47 -7.80
N HIS A 119 1.66 -6.32 -9.03
CA HIS A 119 0.31 -5.82 -9.32
C HIS A 119 -0.75 -6.91 -9.45
N GLY A 120 -0.59 -8.03 -8.75
CA GLY A 120 -1.62 -9.06 -8.58
C GLY A 120 -2.05 -9.85 -9.82
N GLN A 121 -1.56 -9.50 -11.02
CA GLN A 121 -1.86 -10.27 -12.23
C GLN A 121 -0.80 -11.35 -12.44
N SER A 122 -1.19 -12.61 -12.18
CA SER A 122 -0.50 -13.77 -12.74
C SER A 122 -0.73 -13.74 -14.25
N CYS A 123 0.33 -13.62 -15.03
CA CYS A 123 0.24 -13.89 -16.47
C CYS A 123 0.68 -15.32 -16.74
N GLU A 124 0.30 -15.88 -17.88
CA GLU A 124 0.47 -17.30 -18.25
C GLU A 124 1.91 -17.82 -18.09
N HIS A 125 2.90 -16.93 -17.97
CA HIS A 125 4.32 -17.27 -17.91
C HIS A 125 5.09 -16.69 -16.71
N ARG A 126 4.42 -15.99 -15.76
CA ARG A 126 5.08 -15.38 -14.58
C ARG A 126 4.27 -15.61 -13.30
N PRO A 127 4.93 -16.01 -12.20
CA PRO A 127 4.22 -16.16 -10.94
C PRO A 127 3.77 -14.82 -10.36
N SER A 128 2.67 -14.82 -9.61
CA SER A 128 2.06 -13.61 -9.06
C SER A 128 2.96 -12.82 -8.10
N TRP A 129 3.89 -13.50 -7.45
CA TRP A 129 4.88 -12.93 -6.53
C TRP A 129 6.11 -12.34 -7.22
N SER A 130 6.30 -12.56 -8.53
CA SER A 130 7.32 -11.88 -9.32
C SER A 130 6.68 -10.67 -9.99
N PRO A 131 7.16 -9.43 -9.80
CA PRO A 131 6.61 -8.28 -10.49
C PRO A 131 6.96 -8.32 -11.98
N ASP A 132 6.14 -7.62 -12.77
CA ASP A 132 6.49 -7.26 -14.13
C ASP A 132 7.25 -5.93 -14.09
N PHE A 133 8.58 -5.99 -14.18
CA PHE A 133 9.43 -4.80 -14.09
C PHE A 133 9.34 -3.88 -15.31
N ASP A 134 8.71 -4.32 -16.40
CA ASP A 134 8.48 -3.49 -17.58
C ASP A 134 7.02 -2.98 -17.69
N ALA A 135 6.16 -3.37 -16.75
CA ALA A 135 4.76 -2.95 -16.73
C ALA A 135 4.63 -1.43 -16.88
N ARG A 136 3.92 -1.02 -17.94
CA ARG A 136 3.57 0.37 -18.17
C ARG A 136 2.49 0.75 -17.18
N LEU A 137 2.79 1.71 -16.33
CA LEU A 137 1.75 2.39 -15.56
C LEU A 137 0.84 3.09 -16.55
N ASP A 138 -0.42 2.67 -16.63
CA ASP A 138 -1.43 3.37 -17.41
C ASP A 138 -1.46 4.82 -16.91
N ARG A 139 -1.42 5.78 -17.85
CA ARG A 139 -1.38 7.22 -17.55
C ARG A 139 -2.64 7.71 -16.82
N THR A 140 -3.67 6.87 -16.76
CA THR A 140 -4.90 7.08 -15.99
C THR A 140 -4.78 6.67 -14.52
N VAL A 141 -3.82 5.81 -14.18
CA VAL A 141 -3.58 5.36 -12.80
C VAL A 141 -2.71 6.41 -12.11
N ASN A 142 -3.32 7.12 -11.17
CA ASN A 142 -2.62 8.11 -10.37
C ASN A 142 -1.42 7.45 -9.67
N LEU A 143 -0.20 7.96 -9.90
CA LEU A 143 1.05 7.42 -9.33
C LEU A 143 0.99 7.25 -7.79
N TRP A 144 0.15 8.04 -7.10
CA TRP A 144 -0.09 7.91 -5.66
C TRP A 144 -0.84 6.63 -5.28
N THR A 145 -1.76 6.13 -6.13
CA THR A 145 -2.49 4.86 -5.89
C THR A 145 -1.60 3.62 -5.97
N LEU A 146 -0.40 3.77 -6.52
CA LEU A 146 0.58 2.71 -6.65
C LEU A 146 1.70 2.81 -5.62
N ALA A 147 1.77 3.91 -4.86
CA ALA A 147 2.76 4.09 -3.81
C ALA A 147 2.65 2.95 -2.78
N PRO A 148 3.76 2.29 -2.40
CA PRO A 148 3.75 1.26 -1.37
C PRO A 148 3.21 1.84 -0.07
N LEU A 149 2.52 1.01 0.73
CA LEU A 149 2.16 1.42 2.09
C LEU A 149 3.40 1.60 2.97
N THR A 150 4.51 0.95 2.60
CA THR A 150 5.61 0.59 3.49
C THR A 150 6.72 1.60 3.61
N VAL A 151 6.89 2.50 2.63
CA VAL A 151 8.00 3.45 2.64
C VAL A 151 7.50 4.87 2.42
N GLU A 152 7.62 5.66 3.48
CA GLU A 152 7.42 7.11 3.39
C GLU A 152 8.75 7.80 3.05
N LYS A 153 8.80 8.44 1.88
CA LYS A 153 10.02 8.95 1.22
C LYS A 153 10.84 9.97 2.04
N ARG A 154 10.23 10.63 3.03
CA ARG A 154 10.89 11.71 3.79
C ARG A 154 11.61 11.24 5.04
N THR A 155 11.20 10.12 5.60
CA THR A 155 11.61 9.69 6.95
C THR A 155 12.06 8.24 7.01
N ASN A 156 11.88 7.49 5.92
CA ASN A 156 12.27 6.09 5.81
C ASN A 156 11.57 5.16 6.84
N LEU A 157 10.50 5.64 7.48
CA LEU A 157 9.74 4.90 8.48
C LEU A 157 8.97 3.75 7.83
N ARG A 158 9.23 2.53 8.31
CA ARG A 158 8.61 1.29 7.85
C ARG A 158 7.59 0.77 8.86
N TYR A 159 6.62 0.02 8.36
CA TYR A 159 5.81 -0.80 9.24
C TYR A 159 6.58 -2.05 9.66
N HIS A 160 6.25 -2.60 10.82
CA HIS A 160 6.92 -3.78 11.37
C HIS A 160 5.91 -4.87 11.70
N ALA A 161 4.96 -5.15 10.79
CA ALA A 161 3.84 -6.05 11.07
C ALA A 161 4.24 -7.48 11.51
N THR A 162 5.47 -7.91 11.24
CA THR A 162 6.01 -9.21 11.66
C THR A 162 7.24 -9.12 12.57
N ALA A 163 7.43 -8.00 13.29
CA ALA A 163 8.48 -7.83 14.31
C ALA A 163 9.90 -8.24 13.87
N ASP A 164 10.28 -7.89 12.65
CA ASP A 164 11.57 -8.26 12.02
C ASP A 164 11.82 -9.77 11.93
N SER A 165 10.75 -10.57 11.88
CA SER A 165 10.82 -12.02 11.71
C SER A 165 11.66 -12.39 10.48
N LEU A 166 12.54 -13.38 10.66
CA LEU A 166 13.31 -13.92 9.55
C LEU A 166 12.40 -14.73 8.63
N ILE A 167 12.60 -14.55 7.33
CA ILE A 167 11.89 -15.31 6.31
C ILE A 167 12.19 -16.81 6.45
N SER A 168 11.15 -17.62 6.62
CA SER A 168 11.25 -19.08 6.45
C SER A 168 10.95 -19.38 4.98
N LEU A 169 12.01 -19.49 4.19
CA LEU A 169 11.92 -19.57 2.73
C LEU A 169 12.04 -21.01 2.24
N GLY A 170 10.94 -21.59 1.78
CA GLY A 170 10.97 -22.79 0.95
C GLY A 170 10.96 -22.37 -0.52
N MET A 171 12.01 -22.73 -1.25
CA MET A 171 12.10 -22.47 -2.68
C MET A 171 12.40 -23.79 -3.36
N PRO A 172 11.38 -24.56 -3.78
CA PRO A 172 11.58 -25.79 -4.53
C PRO A 172 12.46 -25.54 -5.76
N ASN A 173 13.00 -26.61 -6.34
CA ASN A 173 13.79 -26.49 -7.58
C ASN A 173 12.94 -25.98 -8.77
N ASP A 174 11.61 -25.98 -8.64
CA ASP A 174 10.76 -25.26 -9.57
C ASP A 174 10.97 -23.73 -9.44
N ARG A 175 11.00 -23.07 -10.59
CA ARG A 175 11.26 -21.63 -10.65
C ARG A 175 10.01 -20.81 -10.33
N SER A 176 8.84 -21.44 -10.29
CA SER A 176 7.52 -20.81 -10.20
C SER A 176 6.97 -20.69 -8.78
N HIS A 177 7.37 -21.56 -7.85
CA HIS A 177 6.76 -21.58 -6.53
C HIS A 177 7.65 -20.90 -5.49
N LEU A 178 6.99 -20.23 -4.55
CA LEU A 178 7.61 -19.59 -3.41
C LEU A 178 6.83 -19.99 -2.16
N ILE A 179 7.47 -20.73 -1.26
CA ILE A 179 6.87 -21.21 -0.01
C ILE A 179 7.29 -20.28 1.12
N LEU A 180 6.30 -19.72 1.80
CA LEU A 180 6.45 -18.82 2.94
C LEU A 180 5.68 -19.38 4.15
N SER A 181 6.15 -19.07 5.35
CA SER A 181 5.40 -19.36 6.58
C SER A 181 4.77 -18.10 7.16
N GLY A 182 3.64 -18.22 7.84
CA GLY A 182 2.98 -17.07 8.46
C GLY A 182 1.70 -17.40 9.19
N TYR A 183 0.87 -16.37 9.41
CA TYR A 183 -0.44 -16.50 10.05
C TYR A 183 -1.52 -15.89 9.18
N GLN A 184 -2.72 -16.48 9.19
CA GLN A 184 -3.91 -15.89 8.57
C GLN A 184 -4.65 -15.08 9.63
N LEU A 185 -4.91 -13.80 9.34
CA LEU A 185 -5.68 -12.90 10.20
C LEU A 185 -7.18 -13.11 10.03
N GLY A 186 -7.63 -13.45 8.81
CA GLY A 186 -9.02 -13.66 8.49
C GLY A 186 -9.26 -13.65 6.99
N THR A 187 -10.52 -13.80 6.60
CA THR A 187 -10.95 -13.74 5.20
C THR A 187 -11.78 -12.50 4.96
N ILE A 188 -11.53 -11.80 3.85
CA ILE A 188 -12.24 -10.57 3.48
C ILE A 188 -13.72 -10.88 3.27
N ASP A 189 -14.58 -10.23 4.05
CA ASP A 189 -16.02 -10.45 4.08
C ASP A 189 -16.85 -9.23 3.68
N ALA A 190 -16.25 -8.03 3.66
CA ALA A 190 -16.85 -6.85 3.08
C ALA A 190 -15.78 -5.84 2.63
N MET A 191 -16.15 -4.99 1.67
CA MET A 191 -15.28 -3.95 1.12
C MET A 191 -16.09 -2.72 0.73
N SER A 192 -15.46 -1.55 0.81
CA SER A 192 -16.00 -0.31 0.23
C SER A 192 -14.88 0.57 -0.31
N GLY A 193 -15.16 1.29 -1.39
CA GLY A 193 -14.29 2.35 -1.87
C GLY A 193 -14.22 3.51 -0.87
N LEU A 194 -13.16 4.30 -0.95
CA LEU A 194 -13.01 5.56 -0.20
C LEU A 194 -13.30 6.78 -1.08
N GLY A 195 -14.13 6.59 -2.11
CA GLY A 195 -14.61 7.68 -2.95
C GLY A 195 -15.47 8.66 -2.16
N TRP A 196 -15.31 9.94 -2.48
CA TRP A 196 -16.12 11.03 -1.92
C TRP A 196 -17.52 11.11 -2.55
N ASP A 197 -17.85 10.21 -3.47
CA ASP A 197 -19.15 10.00 -4.12
C ASP A 197 -20.16 9.23 -3.23
N GLY A 198 -19.93 9.22 -1.90
CA GLY A 198 -20.71 8.47 -0.93
C GLY A 198 -20.12 7.10 -0.56
N ALA A 199 -19.14 6.58 -1.29
CA ALA A 199 -18.50 5.30 -0.94
C ALA A 199 -17.82 5.34 0.44
N ILE A 200 -17.28 6.51 0.84
CA ILE A 200 -16.70 6.71 2.17
C ILE A 200 -17.71 6.55 3.32
N GLN A 201 -18.98 6.85 3.09
CA GLN A 201 -20.05 6.63 4.07
C GLN A 201 -20.30 5.14 4.30
N LEU A 202 -20.37 4.36 3.21
CA LEU A 202 -20.49 2.91 3.29
C LEU A 202 -19.27 2.31 4.00
N ALA A 203 -18.07 2.84 3.73
CA ALA A 203 -16.86 2.43 4.42
C ALA A 203 -16.93 2.67 5.93
N LEU A 204 -17.45 3.83 6.39
CA LEU A 204 -17.67 4.07 7.82
C LEU A 204 -18.67 3.07 8.41
N GLN A 205 -19.81 2.86 7.74
CA GLN A 205 -20.83 1.92 8.20
C GLN A 205 -20.29 0.49 8.34
N LEU A 206 -19.44 0.05 7.40
CA LEU A 206 -18.75 -1.23 7.49
C LEU A 206 -17.91 -1.33 8.76
N VAL A 207 -17.08 -0.33 9.04
CA VAL A 207 -16.24 -0.32 10.26
C VAL A 207 -17.08 -0.33 11.54
N LEU A 208 -18.12 0.51 11.61
CA LEU A 208 -19.03 0.55 12.76
C LEU A 208 -19.72 -0.81 13.02
N SER A 209 -19.94 -1.60 11.97
CA SER A 209 -20.61 -2.91 12.08
C SER A 209 -19.69 -4.09 12.40
N LYS A 210 -18.37 -3.96 12.17
CA LYS A 210 -17.42 -5.09 12.14
C LYS A 210 -16.19 -4.94 13.00
N ALA A 211 -15.81 -3.72 13.38
CA ALA A 211 -14.59 -3.51 14.16
C ALA A 211 -14.67 -4.24 15.52
N LEU A 212 -13.56 -4.87 15.92
CA LEU A 212 -13.44 -5.59 17.19
C LEU A 212 -13.68 -4.70 18.42
N VAL A 213 -13.50 -3.38 18.29
CA VAL A 213 -13.71 -2.43 19.39
C VAL A 213 -15.19 -2.09 19.50
N ASN A 214 -15.80 -2.42 20.64
CA ASN A 214 -17.22 -2.20 20.92
C ASN A 214 -17.48 -0.84 21.60
N SER A 215 -16.89 0.24 21.09
CA SER A 215 -17.23 1.60 21.52
C SER A 215 -17.35 2.54 20.30
N PRO A 216 -18.37 3.40 20.21
CA PRO A 216 -18.52 4.31 19.06
C PRO A 216 -17.29 5.17 18.80
N HIS A 217 -16.62 5.58 19.90
CA HIS A 217 -15.37 6.34 19.82
C HIS A 217 -14.23 5.49 19.22
N GLY A 218 -14.04 4.26 19.71
CA GLY A 218 -13.00 3.36 19.20
C GLY A 218 -13.24 2.88 17.76
N GLN A 219 -14.49 2.74 17.34
CA GLN A 219 -14.82 2.41 15.94
C GLN A 219 -14.55 3.58 15.00
N SER A 220 -14.90 4.81 15.43
CA SER A 220 -14.55 6.03 14.68
C SER A 220 -13.03 6.19 14.57
N GLU A 221 -12.31 5.88 15.65
CA GLU A 221 -10.85 5.86 15.67
C GLU A 221 -10.26 4.83 14.71
N THR A 222 -10.78 3.60 14.75
CA THR A 222 -10.40 2.54 13.82
C THR A 222 -10.57 3.00 12.37
N PHE A 223 -11.69 3.67 12.07
CA PHE A 223 -11.97 4.17 10.73
C PHE A 223 -10.98 5.25 10.29
N TRP A 224 -10.85 6.37 11.03
CA TRP A 224 -10.02 7.49 10.57
C TRP A 224 -8.54 7.11 10.50
N ARG A 225 -8.06 6.27 11.42
CA ARG A 225 -6.70 5.73 11.34
C ARG A 225 -6.52 4.84 10.13
N THR A 226 -7.51 4.00 9.80
CA THR A 226 -7.40 3.11 8.66
C THR A 226 -7.34 3.87 7.33
N ILE A 227 -8.19 4.88 7.13
CA ILE A 227 -8.23 5.62 5.86
C ILE A 227 -6.97 6.48 5.62
N ILE A 228 -6.17 6.75 6.65
CA ILE A 228 -4.86 7.40 6.52
C ILE A 228 -3.69 6.41 6.74
N ALA A 229 -3.98 5.11 6.83
CA ALA A 229 -3.03 4.06 7.20
C ALA A 229 -2.23 4.34 8.50
N ASN A 230 -2.81 5.09 9.44
CA ASN A 230 -2.20 5.48 10.72
C ASN A 230 -0.86 6.23 10.56
N ARG A 231 -0.69 6.96 9.46
CA ARG A 231 0.47 7.79 9.18
C ARG A 231 0.14 9.26 9.34
N ARG A 232 0.98 10.00 10.07
CA ARG A 232 1.09 11.44 9.87
C ARG A 232 2.07 11.74 8.74
N PRO A 233 2.04 12.94 8.16
CA PRO A 233 2.94 13.26 7.06
C PRO A 233 4.35 13.72 7.47
N ASP A 234 4.59 13.83 8.78
CA ASP A 234 5.92 13.78 9.42
C ASP A 234 6.33 12.33 9.76
N SER A 235 5.51 11.38 9.32
CA SER A 235 5.70 9.94 9.39
C SER A 235 5.62 9.30 10.76
N THR A 236 5.25 10.07 11.78
CA THR A 236 4.99 9.50 13.11
C THR A 236 3.69 8.69 13.10
N SER A 237 3.66 7.62 13.89
CA SER A 237 2.40 6.94 14.20
C SER A 237 1.47 7.92 14.90
N VAL A 238 0.19 7.94 14.54
CA VAL A 238 -0.72 8.89 15.19
C VAL A 238 -0.92 8.52 16.65
N ASP A 239 -0.53 9.38 17.59
CA ASP A 239 -0.81 9.17 19.02
C ASP A 239 -2.27 9.57 19.31
N PRO A 240 -3.13 8.66 19.83
CA PRO A 240 -4.51 9.01 20.16
C PRO A 240 -4.63 10.18 21.13
N ALA A 241 -3.74 10.27 22.13
CA ALA A 241 -3.78 11.33 23.13
C ALA A 241 -3.46 12.69 22.51
N ALA A 242 -2.44 12.74 21.64
CA ALA A 242 -2.09 13.96 20.91
C ALA A 242 -3.14 14.36 19.86
N THR A 243 -3.90 13.40 19.32
CA THR A 243 -4.97 13.67 18.35
C THR A 243 -6.27 14.13 19.01
N ALA A 244 -6.58 13.67 20.23
CA ALA A 244 -7.76 14.15 20.98
C ALA A 244 -7.68 15.64 21.37
N GLU A 245 -6.47 16.21 21.40
CA GLU A 245 -6.22 17.63 21.68
C GLU A 245 -6.02 18.48 20.40
N SER A 246 -6.08 17.85 19.23
CA SER A 246 -5.73 18.46 17.94
C SER A 246 -6.91 19.20 17.31
N SER A 247 -6.90 20.52 17.41
CA SER A 247 -7.94 21.35 16.77
C SER A 247 -7.89 21.33 15.24
N GLY A 248 -6.77 20.91 14.63
CA GLY A 248 -6.69 20.61 13.20
C GLY A 248 -7.31 19.26 12.83
N PHE A 249 -7.13 18.23 13.67
CA PHE A 249 -7.86 16.98 13.50
C PHE A 249 -9.37 17.21 13.52
N ASP A 250 -9.89 17.95 14.50
CA ASP A 250 -11.31 18.26 14.60
C ASP A 250 -11.84 18.92 13.33
N LEU A 251 -11.08 19.87 12.77
CA LEU A 251 -11.45 20.55 11.53
C LEU A 251 -11.51 19.58 10.35
N TRP A 252 -10.48 18.74 10.17
CA TRP A 252 -10.46 17.74 9.10
C TRP A 252 -11.59 16.71 9.27
N TRP A 253 -11.78 16.21 10.49
CA TRP A 253 -12.77 15.21 10.84
C TRP A 253 -14.19 15.74 10.71
N GLN A 254 -14.44 17.01 11.01
CA GLN A 254 -15.71 17.67 10.73
C GLN A 254 -16.06 17.58 9.23
N GLY A 255 -15.09 17.85 8.35
CA GLY A 255 -15.28 17.72 6.90
C GLY A 255 -15.62 16.31 6.45
N VAL A 256 -14.93 15.32 7.02
CA VAL A 256 -15.25 13.91 6.76
C VAL A 256 -16.67 13.59 7.24
N ASN A 257 -17.07 14.03 8.43
CA ASN A 257 -18.41 13.79 8.96
C ASN A 257 -19.52 14.47 8.16
N GLU A 258 -19.29 15.69 7.66
CA GLU A 258 -20.24 16.39 6.79
C GLU A 258 -20.50 15.60 5.50
N LEU A 259 -19.45 15.03 4.89
CA LEU A 259 -19.60 14.21 3.68
C LEU A 259 -20.18 12.83 3.93
N VAL A 260 -20.00 12.29 5.13
CA VAL A 260 -20.57 11.00 5.52
C VAL A 260 -22.02 11.17 6.01
N ASN A 261 -22.54 12.41 6.11
CA ASN A 261 -23.90 12.68 6.56
C ASN A 261 -24.96 12.42 5.46
N PRO A 262 -25.86 11.44 5.63
CA PRO A 262 -26.87 11.08 4.64
C PRO A 262 -27.96 12.15 4.39
N GLN A 263 -28.06 13.18 5.23
CA GLN A 263 -29.06 14.24 5.08
C GLN A 263 -28.62 15.40 4.17
N GLN A 264 -27.36 15.42 3.71
CA GLN A 264 -26.83 16.48 2.83
C GLN A 264 -26.73 16.05 1.35
N VAL A 265 -27.31 14.91 0.97
CA VAL A 265 -27.06 14.21 -0.30
C VAL A 265 -27.65 14.96 -1.51
N ASN A 266 -26.78 15.71 -2.18
CA ASN A 266 -26.81 15.86 -3.64
C ASN A 266 -25.36 15.97 -4.13
N HIS A 267 -24.58 14.94 -3.80
CA HIS A 267 -23.13 15.01 -3.86
C HIS A 267 -22.56 14.44 -5.16
N ALA A 268 -22.21 15.33 -6.09
CA ALA A 268 -21.62 15.01 -7.39
C ALA A 268 -20.18 15.53 -7.48
N GLY A 269 -19.19 14.64 -7.26
CA GLY A 269 -17.78 14.84 -7.60
C GLY A 269 -17.01 15.97 -6.88
N ASN A 270 -15.73 15.75 -6.55
CA ASN A 270 -14.79 16.75 -5.99
C ASN A 270 -15.30 17.60 -4.79
N GLU A 271 -16.36 17.19 -4.08
CA GLU A 271 -16.98 18.04 -3.05
C GLU A 271 -16.16 18.16 -1.78
N PHE A 272 -15.43 17.12 -1.38
CA PHE A 272 -14.44 17.28 -0.32
C PHE A 272 -13.41 18.35 -0.68
N GLU A 273 -12.91 18.37 -1.92
CA GLU A 273 -11.95 19.38 -2.38
C GLU A 273 -12.56 20.78 -2.43
N ARG A 274 -13.84 20.90 -2.82
CA ARG A 274 -14.56 22.18 -2.80
C ARG A 274 -14.81 22.67 -1.38
N TRP A 275 -15.27 21.78 -0.50
CA TRP A 275 -15.44 22.04 0.92
C TRP A 275 -14.12 22.43 1.56
N TRP A 276 -13.06 21.65 1.32
CA TRP A 276 -11.72 21.88 1.83
C TRP A 276 -11.19 23.25 1.40
N ARG A 277 -11.38 23.62 0.13
CA ARG A 277 -11.04 24.96 -0.37
C ARG A 277 -11.83 26.04 0.34
N ALA A 278 -13.15 25.86 0.49
CA ALA A 278 -14.00 26.81 1.17
C ALA A 278 -13.54 27.01 2.63
N VAL A 279 -13.27 25.93 3.35
CA VAL A 279 -12.73 25.94 4.72
C VAL A 279 -11.39 26.66 4.78
N CYS A 280 -10.44 26.31 3.89
CA CYS A 280 -9.15 26.98 3.80
C CYS A 280 -9.27 28.49 3.53
N THR A 281 -10.32 28.91 2.81
CA THR A 281 -10.56 30.34 2.52
C THR A 281 -11.31 31.09 3.63
N LEU A 282 -12.11 30.39 4.44
CA LEU A 282 -13.02 31.01 5.42
C LEU A 282 -12.45 31.05 6.84
N THR A 283 -11.44 30.23 7.14
CA THR A 283 -10.80 30.22 8.46
C THR A 283 -9.50 31.03 8.48
N THR A 284 -9.29 31.82 9.53
CA THR A 284 -8.07 32.63 9.73
C THR A 284 -7.04 31.92 10.61
N ALA A 285 -7.36 30.74 11.14
CA ALA A 285 -6.48 29.97 12.02
C ALA A 285 -5.48 29.13 11.22
N ALA A 286 -4.39 29.77 10.77
CA ALA A 286 -3.39 29.17 9.89
C ALA A 286 -2.82 27.83 10.42
N ASP A 287 -2.57 27.72 11.73
CA ASP A 287 -2.04 26.49 12.34
C ASP A 287 -3.04 25.33 12.26
N LYS A 288 -4.33 25.60 12.46
CA LYS A 288 -5.40 24.60 12.30
C LYS A 288 -5.50 24.11 10.87
N ILE A 289 -5.41 25.02 9.89
CA ILE A 289 -5.41 24.66 8.46
C ILE A 289 -4.21 23.79 8.15
N LYS A 290 -3.03 24.15 8.66
CA LYS A 290 -1.79 23.41 8.41
C LYS A 290 -1.90 21.98 8.91
N GLU A 291 -2.32 21.80 10.16
CA GLU A 291 -2.50 20.48 10.76
C GLU A 291 -3.62 19.67 10.08
N ALA A 292 -4.76 20.29 9.79
CA ALA A 292 -5.85 19.63 9.06
C ALA A 292 -5.42 19.24 7.62
N SER A 293 -4.58 20.06 6.97
CA SER A 293 -3.97 19.74 5.67
C SER A 293 -3.06 18.51 5.74
N GLU A 294 -2.46 18.25 6.90
CA GLU A 294 -1.62 17.08 7.11
C GLU A 294 -2.45 15.79 7.10
N TYR A 295 -3.59 15.77 7.78
CA TYR A 295 -4.53 14.64 7.70
C TYR A 295 -5.06 14.43 6.28
N ASN A 296 -5.43 15.51 5.57
CA ASN A 296 -5.86 15.40 4.19
C ASN A 296 -4.74 14.88 3.27
N ARG A 297 -3.50 15.32 3.49
CA ARG A 297 -2.33 14.81 2.76
C ARG A 297 -2.12 13.32 3.04
N ALA A 298 -2.22 12.88 4.29
CA ALA A 298 -2.09 11.47 4.65
C ALA A 298 -3.18 10.61 3.99
N PHE A 299 -4.45 11.06 4.01
CA PHE A 299 -5.54 10.41 3.28
C PHE A 299 -5.24 10.34 1.77
N SER A 300 -4.84 11.46 1.17
CA SER A 300 -4.54 11.53 -0.27
C SER A 300 -3.38 10.62 -0.69
N GLN A 301 -2.40 10.41 0.20
CA GLN A 301 -1.22 9.58 -0.05
C GLN A 301 -1.47 8.10 0.21
N HIS A 302 -2.28 7.77 1.22
CA HIS A 302 -2.42 6.40 1.70
C HIS A 302 -3.81 5.81 1.45
N GLY A 303 -4.88 6.59 1.59
CA GLY A 303 -6.27 6.17 1.44
C GLY A 303 -6.82 6.30 0.02
N ALA A 304 -6.51 7.39 -0.67
CA ALA A 304 -7.12 7.69 -1.97
C ALA A 304 -6.78 6.62 -3.03
N GLY A 305 -7.82 6.12 -3.71
CA GLY A 305 -7.72 5.05 -4.71
C GLY A 305 -7.45 3.65 -4.13
N ARG A 306 -7.59 3.48 -2.82
CA ARG A 306 -7.64 2.19 -2.13
C ARG A 306 -9.06 1.82 -1.74
N VAL A 307 -9.23 0.58 -1.35
CA VAL A 307 -10.48 0.04 -0.80
C VAL A 307 -10.28 -0.29 0.68
N LEU A 308 -11.25 0.12 1.48
CA LEU A 308 -11.38 -0.35 2.85
C LEU A 308 -12.00 -1.74 2.83
N PHE A 309 -11.50 -2.64 3.68
CA PHE A 309 -12.06 -3.97 3.84
C PHE A 309 -12.24 -4.33 5.31
N THR A 310 -13.12 -5.29 5.55
CA THR A 310 -13.26 -6.01 6.82
C THR A 310 -12.99 -7.49 6.60
N THR A 311 -12.68 -8.19 7.68
CA THR A 311 -12.58 -9.66 7.69
C THR A 311 -13.64 -10.28 8.57
N ASP A 312 -13.92 -11.57 8.33
CA ASP A 312 -14.75 -12.41 9.19
C ASP A 312 -14.30 -12.46 10.66
N SER A 313 -13.02 -12.20 10.89
CA SER A 313 -12.37 -12.17 12.20
C SER A 313 -12.36 -10.76 12.84
N GLY A 314 -13.05 -9.79 12.23
CA GLY A 314 -13.25 -8.43 12.77
C GLY A 314 -12.12 -7.45 12.50
N PHE A 315 -11.06 -7.86 11.79
CA PHE A 315 -10.01 -6.93 11.36
C PHE A 315 -10.52 -5.94 10.32
N VAL A 316 -10.05 -4.70 10.43
CA VAL A 316 -10.32 -3.61 9.50
C VAL A 316 -9.02 -3.21 8.83
N GLY A 317 -9.04 -3.07 7.51
CA GLY A 317 -7.85 -2.77 6.75
C GLY A 317 -8.09 -2.00 5.47
N LEU A 318 -6.98 -1.73 4.78
CA LEU A 318 -6.91 -0.94 3.56
C LEU A 318 -6.01 -1.65 2.55
N SER A 319 -6.48 -1.85 1.32
CA SER A 319 -5.70 -2.49 0.25
C SER A 319 -6.00 -1.90 -1.13
N ARG A 320 -5.39 -2.47 -2.17
CA ARG A 320 -5.62 -2.09 -3.57
C ARG A 320 -6.98 -2.55 -4.05
N THR A 321 -7.51 -1.94 -5.09
CA THR A 321 -8.80 -2.28 -5.72
C THR A 321 -8.84 -3.69 -6.33
N THR A 322 -7.74 -4.43 -6.35
CA THR A 322 -7.60 -5.78 -6.92
C THR A 322 -8.04 -6.91 -5.99
N ILE A 323 -8.31 -6.60 -4.71
CA ILE A 323 -8.80 -7.56 -3.73
C ILE A 323 -10.28 -7.90 -3.97
N ASN A 324 -10.68 -9.09 -3.56
CA ASN A 324 -12.03 -9.60 -3.70
C ASN A 324 -12.56 -10.18 -2.39
N PHE A 325 -13.89 -10.29 -2.29
CA PHE A 325 -14.54 -11.09 -1.24
C PHE A 325 -13.99 -12.52 -1.26
N GLY A 326 -13.66 -13.06 -0.09
CA GLY A 326 -13.07 -14.39 0.05
C GLY A 326 -11.54 -14.43 -0.04
N ASP A 327 -10.86 -13.33 -0.39
CA ASP A 327 -9.40 -13.27 -0.33
C ASP A 327 -8.94 -13.31 1.15
N GLN A 328 -7.80 -13.97 1.41
CA GLN A 328 -7.23 -14.18 2.74
C GLN A 328 -6.25 -13.06 3.08
N VAL A 329 -6.32 -12.57 4.32
CA VAL A 329 -5.36 -11.58 4.83
C VAL A 329 -4.33 -12.32 5.69
N CYS A 330 -3.06 -12.24 5.31
CA CYS A 330 -1.99 -13.04 5.90
C CYS A 330 -0.80 -12.17 6.35
N LEU A 331 -0.26 -12.47 7.53
CA LEU A 331 1.06 -12.04 7.98
C LEU A 331 2.09 -13.06 7.51
N LEU A 332 2.98 -12.68 6.61
CA LEU A 332 4.03 -13.55 6.07
C LEU A 332 5.37 -13.17 6.70
N ALA A 333 6.13 -14.16 7.19
CA ALA A 333 7.43 -13.93 7.81
C ALA A 333 8.38 -13.14 6.89
N GLY A 334 9.09 -12.15 7.44
CA GLY A 334 9.90 -11.17 6.67
C GLY A 334 9.07 -10.06 6.01
N GLY A 335 7.76 -10.03 6.21
CA GLY A 335 6.87 -8.99 5.72
C GLY A 335 6.83 -7.76 6.62
N GLN A 336 6.94 -6.57 6.03
CA GLN A 336 6.75 -5.30 6.76
C GLN A 336 5.26 -4.98 6.95
N THR A 337 4.38 -5.59 6.13
CA THR A 337 2.93 -5.43 6.16
C THR A 337 2.21 -6.76 5.98
N PRO A 338 0.91 -6.82 6.36
CA PRO A 338 0.03 -7.89 5.91
C PRO A 338 -0.07 -7.94 4.38
N PHE A 339 -0.31 -9.12 3.84
CA PHE A 339 -0.55 -9.38 2.42
C PHE A 339 -1.92 -10.01 2.21
N VAL A 340 -2.52 -9.72 1.06
CA VAL A 340 -3.75 -10.35 0.61
C VAL A 340 -3.39 -11.45 -0.38
N LEU A 341 -3.83 -12.67 -0.06
CA LEU A 341 -3.62 -13.87 -0.86
C LEU A 341 -4.97 -14.40 -1.36
N ARG A 342 -5.01 -14.86 -2.60
CA ARG A 342 -6.17 -15.57 -3.15
C ARG A 342 -5.87 -17.05 -3.23
N SER A 343 -6.74 -17.86 -2.62
CA SER A 343 -6.60 -19.30 -2.64
C SER A 343 -6.88 -19.86 -4.03
N LEU A 344 -5.98 -20.73 -4.50
CA LEU A 344 -6.05 -21.52 -5.72
C LEU A 344 -5.84 -22.99 -5.35
N HIS A 345 -6.82 -23.61 -4.70
CA HIS A 345 -6.71 -24.95 -4.09
C HIS A 345 -5.57 -25.04 -3.07
N ASP A 346 -4.48 -25.75 -3.40
CA ASP A 346 -3.29 -25.96 -2.57
C ASP A 346 -2.24 -24.84 -2.72
N LYS A 347 -2.52 -23.86 -3.58
CA LYS A 347 -1.64 -22.75 -3.94
C LYS A 347 -2.31 -21.41 -3.68
N HIS A 348 -1.52 -20.36 -3.75
CA HIS A 348 -1.96 -19.02 -3.44
C HIS A 348 -1.42 -18.03 -4.49
N GLN A 349 -2.28 -17.12 -4.91
CA GLN A 349 -1.89 -15.97 -5.71
C GLN A 349 -1.66 -14.79 -4.78
N LEU A 350 -0.50 -14.12 -4.89
CA LEU A 350 -0.28 -12.83 -4.25
C LEU A 350 -1.13 -11.76 -4.96
N VAL A 351 -2.05 -11.13 -4.24
CA VAL A 351 -2.96 -10.10 -4.79
C VAL A 351 -2.42 -8.70 -4.53
N SER A 352 -2.09 -8.40 -3.28
CA SER A 352 -1.65 -7.06 -2.86
C SER A 352 -1.05 -7.06 -1.45
N GLU A 353 -0.42 -5.96 -1.07
CA GLU A 353 -0.19 -5.59 0.33
C GLU A 353 -1.46 -5.02 0.97
N ALA A 354 -1.51 -5.02 2.30
CA ALA A 354 -2.57 -4.39 3.07
C ALA A 354 -2.02 -3.63 4.29
N TYR A 355 -2.71 -2.58 4.68
CA TYR A 355 -2.64 -2.03 6.03
C TYR A 355 -3.76 -2.69 6.83
N VAL A 356 -3.48 -3.10 8.07
CA VAL A 356 -4.50 -3.62 8.99
C VAL A 356 -4.35 -2.90 10.32
N HIS A 357 -5.44 -2.30 10.79
CA HIS A 357 -5.42 -1.55 12.04
C HIS A 357 -5.07 -2.48 13.23
N GLY A 358 -4.17 -2.02 14.10
CA GLY A 358 -3.71 -2.77 15.28
C GLY A 358 -2.64 -3.84 15.00
N ILE A 359 -2.25 -4.05 13.73
CA ILE A 359 -1.30 -5.11 13.36
C ILE A 359 0.09 -4.57 13.00
N MET A 360 0.17 -3.32 12.53
CA MET A 360 1.35 -2.80 11.84
C MET A 360 2.61 -2.60 12.70
N ASP A 361 2.51 -2.71 14.02
CA ASP A 361 3.62 -2.53 14.97
C ASP A 361 4.31 -3.85 15.36
N GLY A 362 3.80 -5.00 14.90
CA GLY A 362 4.39 -6.31 15.13
C GLY A 362 4.06 -6.95 16.47
N LYS A 363 3.32 -6.27 17.36
CA LYS A 363 2.94 -6.86 18.66
C LYS A 363 2.10 -8.11 18.48
N TYR A 364 1.11 -8.05 17.58
CA TYR A 364 0.27 -9.21 17.27
C TYR A 364 1.07 -10.42 16.80
N TRP A 365 2.12 -10.22 16.00
CA TRP A 365 3.03 -11.29 15.60
C TRP A 365 3.79 -11.86 16.80
N ALA A 366 4.35 -11.00 17.66
CA ALA A 366 5.07 -11.43 18.85
C ALA A 366 4.18 -12.26 19.80
N ASP A 367 2.93 -11.83 20.00
CA ASP A 367 1.94 -12.55 20.83
C ASP A 367 1.63 -13.96 20.28
N LEU A 368 1.55 -14.10 18.96
CA LEU A 368 1.34 -15.40 18.30
C LEU A 368 2.53 -16.34 18.48
N GLU A 369 3.76 -15.82 18.40
CA GLU A 369 4.97 -16.60 18.63
C GLU A 369 5.10 -17.00 20.12
N GLU A 370 4.80 -16.10 21.04
CA GLU A 370 4.85 -16.37 22.49
C GLU A 370 3.81 -17.42 22.90
N SER A 371 2.60 -17.33 22.35
CA SER A 371 1.55 -18.34 22.53
C SER A 371 1.84 -19.67 21.82
N LYS A 372 2.95 -19.78 21.08
CA LYS A 372 3.34 -20.95 20.28
C LYS A 372 2.26 -21.36 19.28
N THR A 373 1.58 -20.38 18.70
CA THR A 373 0.64 -20.62 17.62
C THR A 373 1.39 -21.22 16.43
N GLU A 374 0.86 -22.29 15.84
CA GLU A 374 1.50 -22.93 14.70
C GLU A 374 1.43 -22.02 13.46
N ARG A 375 2.59 -21.81 12.81
CA ARG A 375 2.64 -21.08 11.53
C ARG A 375 2.06 -21.94 10.41
N LEU A 376 1.22 -21.32 9.59
CA LEU A 376 0.72 -21.89 8.35
C LEU A 376 1.77 -21.80 7.23
N THR A 377 1.66 -22.69 6.26
CA THR A 377 2.50 -22.68 5.04
C THR A 377 1.69 -22.16 3.85
N PHE A 378 2.24 -21.17 3.15
CA PHE A 378 1.65 -20.55 1.97
C PHE A 378 2.53 -20.82 0.75
N VAL A 379 1.97 -21.48 -0.25
CA VAL A 379 2.64 -21.76 -1.53
C VAL A 379 2.20 -20.73 -2.57
N LEU A 380 3.03 -19.72 -2.81
CA LEU A 380 2.76 -18.68 -3.80
C LEU A 380 3.13 -19.16 -5.21
N VAL A 381 2.25 -18.89 -6.19
CA VAL A 381 2.43 -19.26 -7.60
C VAL A 381 2.22 -18.14 -8.58
#